data_AF-A0A848UUF4-F1
#
_entry.id   AF-A0A848UUF4-F1
#
_cell.length_a   1.000
_cell.length_b   1.000
_cell.length_c   1.000
_cell.angle_alpha   90.00
_cell.angle_beta   90.00
_cell.angle_gamma   90.00
#
_symmetry.space_group_name_H-M   'P 1'
#
loop_
_entity.id
_entity.type
_entity.pdbx_description
1 polymer ?
#
loop_
_entity_poly.entity_id
_entity_poly.type
_entity_poly.pdbx_seq_one_letter_code
_entity_poly.pdbx_strand_id
1 'polypeptide(L)'
;MNSPILIACFDFPPNQGIGGRRWAKFARQLAHSGEQVHVVKAAPAHSNTKSPWTEDVNHPNIHIHELPRTYPEVISHFSGSFLDKIKYRFALRKLRATFSGTIYDVALGFEKSFLEKARQLIEEHNIQRLICTGAPFNLPFYACQLKEEWPNLIYLADFRDPWITAQNYGMPGLSEEQMSVEKAKQDRIFQTADIVSAPNPFMLEEIRNSSDHLELATCNFEVIPHCYD
;
A
#
# COMPACT_ATOMS: atom_id res chain seq x y z
N MET A 1 -0.99 -22.19 -17.79
CA MET A 1 -0.75 -20.75 -17.56
C MET A 1 -0.87 -20.50 -16.07
N ASN A 2 0.06 -19.79 -15.46
CA ASN A 2 -0.03 -19.47 -14.03
C ASN A 2 -1.25 -18.56 -13.79
N SER A 3 -1.89 -18.69 -12.62
CA SER A 3 -2.98 -17.79 -12.20
C SER A 3 -2.47 -16.33 -12.19
N PRO A 4 -3.19 -15.34 -12.73
CA PRO A 4 -2.74 -13.94 -12.75
C PRO A 4 -2.35 -13.41 -11.36
N ILE A 5 -1.53 -12.35 -11.32
CA ILE A 5 -1.06 -11.71 -10.09
C ILE A 5 -1.84 -10.42 -9.87
N LEU A 6 -2.36 -10.20 -8.66
CA LEU A 6 -2.89 -8.90 -8.24
C LEU A 6 -1.82 -8.13 -7.48
N ILE A 7 -1.51 -6.92 -7.95
CA ILE A 7 -0.65 -5.96 -7.26
C ILE A 7 -1.50 -4.78 -6.79
N ALA A 8 -1.57 -4.56 -5.49
CA ALA A 8 -2.12 -3.37 -4.88
C ALA A 8 -0.97 -2.38 -4.61
N CYS A 9 -0.90 -1.31 -5.41
CA CYS A 9 0.14 -0.31 -5.32
C CYS A 9 -0.45 1.09 -5.48
N PHE A 10 -0.50 1.84 -4.39
CA PHE A 10 -1.26 3.09 -4.31
C PHE A 10 -0.80 4.15 -5.34
N ASP A 11 0.51 4.39 -5.41
CA ASP A 11 1.12 5.36 -6.32
C ASP A 11 1.77 4.71 -7.55
N PHE A 12 1.20 3.61 -8.04
CA PHE A 12 1.67 2.97 -9.27
C PHE A 12 1.65 3.95 -10.46
N PRO A 13 2.62 3.86 -11.40
CA PRO A 13 2.62 4.68 -12.61
C PRO A 13 1.29 4.59 -13.36
N PRO A 14 0.81 5.68 -13.98
CA PRO A 14 1.53 6.92 -14.31
C PRO A 14 1.64 7.96 -13.18
N ASN A 15 1.30 7.64 -11.92
CA ASN A 15 1.60 8.52 -10.79
C ASN A 15 3.13 8.69 -10.64
N GLN A 16 3.62 9.91 -10.41
CA GLN A 16 5.06 10.23 -10.26
C GLN A 16 5.63 9.85 -8.88
N GLY A 17 4.80 9.39 -7.95
CA GLY A 17 5.27 9.02 -6.61
C GLY A 17 6.35 7.94 -6.69
N ILE A 18 7.51 8.18 -6.05
CA ILE A 18 8.60 7.19 -5.97
C ILE A 18 8.12 5.86 -5.35
N GLY A 19 7.02 5.92 -4.58
CA GLY A 19 6.26 4.80 -4.07
C GLY A 19 5.99 3.68 -5.08
N GLY A 20 5.61 4.05 -6.31
CA GLY A 20 5.25 3.10 -7.35
C GLY A 20 6.42 2.50 -8.12
N ARG A 21 7.62 3.11 -8.08
CA ARG A 21 8.76 2.73 -8.92
C ARG A 21 9.12 1.24 -8.79
N ARG A 22 9.27 0.76 -7.55
CA ARG A 22 9.76 -0.59 -7.27
C ARG A 22 8.84 -1.65 -7.88
N TRP A 23 7.55 -1.52 -7.65
CA TRP A 23 6.56 -2.46 -8.16
C TRP A 23 6.24 -2.26 -9.64
N ALA A 24 6.48 -1.07 -10.21
CA ALA A 24 6.47 -0.88 -11.67
C ALA A 24 7.55 -1.74 -12.35
N LYS A 25 8.78 -1.72 -11.80
CA LYS A 25 9.88 -2.54 -12.33
C LYS A 25 9.65 -4.04 -12.16
N PHE A 26 9.11 -4.46 -11.02
CA PHE A 26 8.72 -5.86 -10.85
C PHE A 26 7.59 -6.28 -11.80
N ALA A 27 6.55 -5.46 -11.92
CA ALA A 27 5.44 -5.72 -12.84
C ALA A 27 5.95 -5.86 -14.28
N ARG A 28 6.89 -4.99 -14.71
CA ARG A 28 7.58 -5.12 -15.99
C ARG A 28 8.20 -6.50 -16.16
N GLN A 29 9.06 -6.92 -15.22
CA GLN A 29 9.76 -8.20 -15.32
C GLN A 29 8.81 -9.41 -15.31
N LEU A 30 7.78 -9.39 -14.45
CA LEU A 30 6.73 -10.41 -14.41
C LEU A 30 5.98 -10.49 -15.75
N ALA A 31 5.62 -9.33 -16.31
CA ALA A 31 4.93 -9.25 -17.57
C ALA A 31 5.76 -9.80 -18.74
N HIS A 32 7.06 -9.52 -18.76
CA HIS A 32 8.01 -10.05 -19.75
C HIS A 32 8.27 -11.55 -19.57
N SER A 33 8.14 -12.10 -18.36
CA SER A 33 8.18 -13.56 -18.14
C SER A 33 6.87 -14.27 -18.51
N GLY A 34 5.89 -13.54 -19.05
CA GLY A 34 4.61 -14.09 -19.52
C GLY A 34 3.50 -14.12 -18.47
N GLU A 35 3.73 -13.56 -17.28
CA GLU A 35 2.70 -13.47 -16.23
C GLU A 35 1.69 -12.36 -16.56
N GLN A 36 0.41 -12.62 -16.30
CA GLN A 36 -0.63 -11.58 -16.32
C GLN A 36 -0.65 -10.86 -14.98
N VAL A 37 -0.60 -9.53 -15.01
CA VAL A 37 -0.51 -8.68 -13.82
C VAL A 37 -1.69 -7.70 -13.83
N HIS A 38 -2.56 -7.80 -12.83
CA HIS A 38 -3.60 -6.81 -12.57
C HIS A 38 -3.11 -5.89 -11.46
N VAL A 39 -3.16 -4.58 -11.68
CA VAL A 39 -2.69 -3.59 -10.72
C VAL A 39 -3.85 -2.73 -10.26
N VAL A 40 -4.10 -2.64 -8.95
CA VAL A 40 -5.05 -1.68 -8.37
C VAL A 40 -4.27 -0.52 -7.78
N LYS A 41 -4.57 0.71 -8.25
CA LYS A 41 -3.91 1.95 -7.83
C LYS A 41 -4.91 3.07 -7.56
N ALA A 42 -4.46 4.09 -6.84
CA ALA A 42 -5.23 5.32 -6.68
C ALA A 42 -5.01 6.25 -7.88
N ALA A 43 -6.07 6.95 -8.30
CA ALA A 43 -6.01 7.99 -9.32
C ALA A 43 -4.90 9.00 -9.03
N PRO A 44 -4.30 9.67 -10.02
CA PRO A 44 -3.27 10.67 -9.78
C PRO A 44 -3.83 11.82 -8.94
N ALA A 45 -3.07 12.27 -7.93
CA ALA A 45 -3.34 13.60 -7.36
C ALA A 45 -3.04 14.66 -8.43
N HIS A 46 -3.73 15.81 -8.44
CA HIS A 46 -3.64 16.81 -9.52
C HIS A 46 -2.23 17.03 -10.12
N SER A 47 -2.14 17.19 -11.45
CA SER A 47 -0.90 17.35 -12.25
C SER A 47 0.09 16.15 -12.25
N ASN A 48 -0.20 15.09 -11.50
CA ASN A 48 0.70 13.96 -11.29
C ASN A 48 0.49 12.81 -12.30
N THR A 49 0.53 13.10 -13.60
CA THR A 49 0.14 12.14 -14.65
C THR A 49 1.28 11.65 -15.55
N LYS A 50 2.52 12.08 -15.29
CA LYS A 50 3.69 11.71 -16.10
C LYS A 50 4.83 11.18 -15.25
N SER A 51 4.73 9.92 -14.85
CA SER A 51 5.78 9.22 -14.11
C SER A 51 7.00 8.93 -14.99
N PRO A 52 8.23 9.02 -14.46
CA PRO A 52 9.43 8.51 -15.14
C PRO A 52 9.36 7.00 -15.45
N TRP A 53 8.47 6.25 -14.77
CA TRP A 53 8.29 4.81 -14.93
C TRP A 53 7.04 4.44 -15.72
N THR A 54 6.46 5.39 -16.47
CA THR A 54 5.27 5.12 -17.30
C THR A 54 5.58 4.08 -18.38
N GLU A 55 6.76 4.14 -18.99
CA GLU A 55 7.17 3.14 -19.98
C GLU A 55 7.44 1.77 -19.35
N ASP A 56 7.82 1.69 -18.08
CA ASP A 56 8.02 0.40 -17.40
C ASP A 56 6.72 -0.42 -17.33
N VAL A 57 5.56 0.25 -17.34
CA VAL A 57 4.24 -0.39 -17.19
C VAL A 57 3.46 -0.50 -18.49
N ASN A 58 4.06 -0.07 -19.61
CA ASN A 58 3.45 -0.14 -20.94
C ASN A 58 3.65 -1.53 -21.56
N HIS A 59 2.89 -2.51 -21.09
CA HIS A 59 2.98 -3.89 -21.55
C HIS A 59 1.59 -4.54 -21.61
N PRO A 60 1.26 -5.36 -22.64
CA PRO A 60 -0.09 -5.95 -22.81
C PRO A 60 -0.53 -6.89 -21.68
N ASN A 61 0.43 -7.42 -20.90
CA ASN A 61 0.14 -8.26 -19.74
C ASN A 61 -0.06 -7.47 -18.43
N ILE A 62 0.05 -6.13 -18.45
CA ILE A 62 -0.16 -5.27 -17.28
C ILE A 62 -1.49 -4.54 -17.44
N HIS A 63 -2.44 -4.88 -16.58
CA HIS A 63 -3.80 -4.33 -16.58
C HIS A 63 -3.97 -3.40 -15.38
N ILE A 64 -4.03 -2.09 -15.62
CA ILE A 64 -4.11 -1.08 -14.55
C ILE A 64 -5.58 -0.71 -14.28
N HIS A 65 -5.98 -0.87 -13.02
CA HIS A 65 -7.31 -0.55 -12.48
C HIS A 65 -7.18 0.66 -11.55
N GLU A 66 -7.64 1.80 -12.03
CA GLU A 66 -7.56 3.06 -11.29
C GLU A 66 -8.82 3.33 -10.48
N LEU A 67 -8.65 3.71 -9.21
CA LEU A 67 -9.73 4.03 -8.29
C LEU A 67 -9.62 5.48 -7.77
N PRO A 68 -10.73 6.19 -7.54
CA PRO A 68 -10.69 7.56 -7.03
C PRO A 68 -9.95 7.69 -5.69
N ARG A 69 -9.21 8.79 -5.50
CA ARG A 69 -8.67 9.13 -4.17
C ARG A 69 -9.78 9.63 -3.26
N THR A 70 -9.81 9.10 -2.04
CA THR A 70 -10.75 9.56 -1.00
C THR A 70 -10.09 10.52 -0.01
N TYR A 71 -8.76 10.45 0.12
CA TYR A 71 -8.03 11.26 1.09
C TYR A 71 -8.13 12.76 0.78
N PRO A 72 -8.39 13.65 1.77
CA PRO A 72 -8.62 15.06 1.51
C PRO A 72 -7.38 15.76 0.91
N GLU A 73 -7.49 16.19 -0.35
CA GLU A 73 -6.39 16.82 -1.08
C GLU A 73 -5.85 18.09 -0.41
N VAL A 74 -6.70 18.82 0.32
CA VAL A 74 -6.26 20.03 1.06
C VAL A 74 -5.17 19.73 2.09
N ILE A 75 -5.06 18.47 2.54
CA ILE A 75 -4.02 18.04 3.48
C ILE A 75 -2.71 17.74 2.74
N SER A 76 -2.77 17.18 1.53
CA SER A 76 -1.57 16.85 0.74
C SER A 76 -1.09 18.00 -0.16
N HIS A 77 -1.97 18.91 -0.55
CA HIS A 77 -1.73 20.00 -1.51
C HIS A 77 -2.29 21.33 -1.00
N PHE A 78 -1.69 21.85 0.07
CA PHE A 78 -2.11 23.10 0.69
C PHE A 78 -1.59 24.33 -0.10
N SER A 79 -2.50 25.16 -0.62
CA SER A 79 -2.14 26.34 -1.44
C SER A 79 -1.81 27.61 -0.62
N GLY A 80 -2.08 27.62 0.68
CA GLY A 80 -1.88 28.80 1.54
C GLY A 80 -3.06 29.76 1.65
N SER A 81 -4.11 29.61 0.83
CA SER A 81 -5.28 30.50 0.83
C SER A 81 -6.07 30.46 2.15
N PHE A 82 -6.78 31.54 2.49
CA PHE A 82 -7.60 31.60 3.71
C PHE A 82 -8.71 30.53 3.72
N LEU A 83 -9.35 30.30 2.58
CA LEU A 83 -10.36 29.25 2.44
C LEU A 83 -9.75 27.86 2.62
N ASP A 84 -8.55 27.62 2.11
CA ASP A 84 -7.88 26.33 2.29
C ASP A 84 -7.44 26.10 3.73
N LYS A 85 -7.09 27.15 4.49
CA LYS A 85 -6.86 27.02 5.95
C LYS A 85 -8.10 26.51 6.68
N ILE A 86 -9.28 27.00 6.31
CA ILE A 86 -10.54 26.55 6.91
C ILE A 86 -10.84 25.10 6.51
N LYS A 87 -10.75 24.78 5.21
CA LYS A 87 -10.96 23.41 4.70
C LYS A 87 -9.98 22.41 5.32
N TYR A 88 -8.71 22.78 5.45
CA TYR A 88 -7.66 21.98 6.09
C TYR A 88 -8.05 21.60 7.53
N ARG A 89 -8.45 22.59 8.35
CA ARG A 89 -8.88 22.34 9.74
C ARG A 89 -10.10 21.43 9.81
N PHE A 90 -11.07 21.61 8.93
CA PHE A 90 -12.25 20.74 8.88
C PHE A 90 -11.87 19.30 8.48
N ALA A 91 -11.00 19.15 7.47
CA ALA A 91 -10.52 17.85 7.01
C ALA A 91 -9.78 17.10 8.13
N LEU A 92 -8.85 17.76 8.84
CA LEU A 92 -8.16 17.16 9.99
C LEU A 92 -9.14 16.75 11.09
N ARG A 93 -10.14 17.59 11.40
CA ARG A 93 -11.16 17.25 12.41
C ARG A 93 -11.96 16.03 12.00
N LYS A 94 -12.37 15.93 10.73
CA LYS A 94 -13.10 14.78 10.20
C LYS A 94 -12.25 13.51 10.29
N LEU A 95 -10.99 13.55 9.86
CA LEU A 95 -10.09 12.40 9.91
C LEU A 95 -9.88 11.92 11.35
N ARG A 96 -9.58 12.82 12.30
CA ARG A 96 -9.41 12.46 13.72
C ARG A 96 -10.68 11.90 14.37
N ALA A 97 -11.85 12.31 13.90
CA ALA A 97 -13.12 11.76 14.37
C ALA A 97 -13.45 10.39 13.75
N THR A 98 -12.80 10.02 12.65
CA THR A 98 -13.07 8.78 11.89
C THR A 98 -12.02 7.71 12.13
N PHE A 99 -10.76 8.11 12.34
CA PHE A 99 -9.61 7.21 12.43
C PHE A 99 -8.81 7.48 13.70
N SER A 100 -8.50 6.42 14.43
CA SER A 100 -7.83 6.49 15.73
C SER A 100 -6.29 6.44 15.65
N GLY A 101 -5.72 6.18 14.48
CA GLY A 101 -4.27 6.08 14.27
C GLY A 101 -3.65 7.34 13.65
N THR A 102 -2.61 7.16 12.82
CA THR A 102 -2.08 8.28 12.02
C THR A 102 -3.12 8.75 11.02
N ILE A 103 -3.33 10.06 10.94
CA ILE A 103 -4.23 10.67 9.96
C ILE A 103 -3.51 11.02 8.66
N TYR A 104 -2.20 10.79 8.57
CA TYR A 104 -1.37 11.21 7.43
C TYR A 104 -1.13 10.09 6.41
N ASP A 105 -1.69 8.91 6.65
CA ASP A 105 -1.68 7.82 5.68
C ASP A 105 -2.72 8.12 4.57
N VAL A 106 -2.22 8.28 3.34
CA VAL A 106 -3.02 8.71 2.18
C VAL A 106 -3.99 7.64 1.67
N ALA A 107 -3.93 6.39 2.15
CA ALA A 107 -4.92 5.36 1.82
C ALA A 107 -6.17 5.44 2.73
N LEU A 108 -6.22 6.32 3.73
CA LEU A 108 -7.42 6.47 4.56
C LEU A 108 -8.66 6.80 3.72
N GLY A 109 -9.69 5.97 3.87
CA GLY A 109 -10.95 6.05 3.10
C GLY A 109 -10.92 5.35 1.73
N PHE A 110 -9.80 4.72 1.36
CA PHE A 110 -9.66 3.96 0.10
C PHE A 110 -10.14 2.49 0.23
N GLU A 111 -10.29 2.00 1.46
CA GLU A 111 -10.63 0.62 1.82
C GLU A 111 -11.79 0.04 1.01
N LYS A 112 -12.95 0.70 1.04
CA LYS A 112 -14.17 0.17 0.39
C LYS A 112 -13.98 -0.05 -1.11
N SER A 113 -13.53 0.98 -1.82
CA SER A 113 -13.31 0.89 -3.28
C SER A 113 -12.21 -0.10 -3.63
N PHE A 114 -11.15 -0.16 -2.81
CA PHE A 114 -10.06 -1.11 -2.99
C PHE A 114 -10.56 -2.55 -2.86
N LEU A 115 -11.26 -2.88 -1.77
CA LEU A 115 -11.76 -4.22 -1.52
C LEU A 115 -12.79 -4.64 -2.58
N GLU A 116 -13.73 -3.77 -2.95
CA GLU A 116 -14.72 -4.05 -4.00
C GLU A 116 -14.03 -4.42 -5.33
N LYS A 117 -13.04 -3.63 -5.76
CA LYS A 117 -12.30 -3.92 -7.00
C LYS A 117 -11.43 -5.17 -6.88
N ALA A 118 -10.75 -5.36 -5.75
CA ALA A 118 -9.87 -6.50 -5.55
C ALA A 118 -10.66 -7.82 -5.52
N ARG A 119 -11.81 -7.87 -4.82
CA ARG A 119 -12.72 -9.02 -4.81
C ARG A 119 -13.17 -9.38 -6.23
N GLN A 120 -13.64 -8.37 -6.99
CA GLN A 120 -14.04 -8.55 -8.38
C GLN A 120 -12.91 -9.21 -9.20
N LEU A 121 -11.69 -8.68 -9.13
CA LEU A 121 -10.55 -9.21 -9.90
C LEU A 121 -10.14 -10.62 -9.46
N ILE A 122 -10.19 -10.90 -8.15
CA ILE A 122 -9.87 -12.22 -7.60
C ILE A 122 -10.83 -13.27 -8.15
N GLU A 123 -12.14 -12.98 -8.17
CA GLU A 123 -13.17 -13.87 -8.67
C GLU A 123 -13.11 -14.03 -10.20
N GLU A 124 -13.09 -12.92 -10.94
CA GLU A 124 -13.16 -12.92 -12.41
C GLU A 124 -11.95 -13.60 -13.06
N HIS A 125 -10.77 -13.47 -12.45
CA HIS A 125 -9.51 -13.97 -13.02
C HIS A 125 -8.93 -15.16 -12.25
N ASN A 126 -9.63 -15.67 -11.22
CA ASN A 126 -9.17 -16.74 -10.34
C ASN A 126 -7.74 -16.46 -9.81
N ILE A 127 -7.54 -15.26 -9.27
CA ILE A 127 -6.23 -14.81 -8.76
C ILE A 127 -5.93 -15.53 -7.46
N GLN A 128 -4.74 -16.12 -7.38
CA GLN A 128 -4.24 -16.82 -6.20
C GLN A 128 -3.03 -16.14 -5.57
N ARG A 129 -2.57 -15.01 -6.13
CA ARG A 129 -1.38 -14.28 -5.67
C ARG A 129 -1.70 -12.80 -5.53
N LEU A 130 -1.64 -12.30 -4.31
CA LEU A 130 -1.81 -10.88 -3.97
C LEU A 130 -0.50 -10.32 -3.42
N ILE A 131 -0.09 -9.20 -3.99
CA ILE A 131 1.03 -8.40 -3.53
C ILE A 131 0.47 -7.05 -3.14
N CYS A 132 0.72 -6.59 -1.92
CA CYS A 132 0.33 -5.26 -1.47
C CYS A 132 1.54 -4.51 -0.94
N THR A 133 1.74 -3.28 -1.40
CA THR A 133 2.92 -2.48 -1.03
C THR A 133 2.56 -1.23 -0.23
N GLY A 134 3.29 -1.01 0.87
CA GLY A 134 3.30 0.23 1.64
C GLY A 134 4.58 1.03 1.38
N ALA A 135 4.70 2.28 1.80
CA ALA A 135 3.59 3.18 2.16
C ALA A 135 2.69 3.48 0.93
N PRO A 136 1.40 3.82 1.13
CA PRO A 136 0.67 3.89 2.41
C PRO A 136 0.46 2.52 3.07
N PHE A 137 0.48 2.45 4.40
CA PHE A 137 0.46 1.20 5.18
C PHE A 137 -0.95 0.72 5.55
N ASN A 138 -1.96 1.59 5.49
CA ASN A 138 -3.34 1.13 5.57
C ASN A 138 -3.71 0.21 4.38
N LEU A 139 -3.08 0.35 3.22
CA LEU A 139 -3.37 -0.50 2.06
C LEU A 139 -3.03 -1.99 2.30
N PRO A 140 -1.82 -2.37 2.78
CA PRO A 140 -1.55 -3.75 3.18
C PRO A 140 -2.38 -4.22 4.39
N PHE A 141 -2.75 -3.31 5.29
CA PHE A 141 -3.70 -3.66 6.37
C PHE A 141 -5.09 -4.01 5.83
N TYR A 142 -5.63 -3.26 4.85
CA TYR A 142 -6.91 -3.58 4.22
C TYR A 142 -6.87 -4.91 3.48
N ALA A 143 -5.74 -5.21 2.82
CA ALA A 143 -5.53 -6.47 2.10
C ALA A 143 -5.63 -7.72 3.01
N CYS A 144 -5.44 -7.60 4.33
CA CYS A 144 -5.70 -8.71 5.26
C CYS A 144 -7.12 -9.28 5.11
N GLN A 145 -8.13 -8.44 4.87
CA GLN A 145 -9.51 -8.90 4.68
C GLN A 145 -9.65 -9.83 3.46
N LEU A 146 -8.91 -9.57 2.38
CA LEU A 146 -8.92 -10.43 1.20
C LEU A 146 -8.31 -11.81 1.51
N LYS A 147 -7.23 -11.86 2.28
CA LYS A 147 -6.63 -13.14 2.69
C LYS A 147 -7.52 -13.91 3.67
N GLU A 148 -8.22 -13.22 4.56
CA GLU A 148 -9.20 -13.82 5.46
C GLU A 148 -10.39 -14.43 4.69
N GLU A 149 -10.85 -13.76 3.62
CA GLU A 149 -11.93 -14.23 2.74
C GLU A 149 -11.49 -15.35 1.78
N TRP A 150 -10.25 -15.31 1.29
CA TRP A 150 -9.63 -16.34 0.46
C TRP A 150 -8.39 -16.92 1.15
N PRO A 151 -8.54 -17.93 2.04
CA PRO A 151 -7.40 -18.48 2.79
C PRO A 151 -6.27 -19.05 1.91
N ASN A 152 -6.60 -19.50 0.69
CA ASN A 152 -5.64 -20.03 -0.29
C ASN A 152 -4.93 -18.93 -1.11
N LEU A 153 -5.33 -17.66 -0.98
CA LEU A 153 -4.67 -16.53 -1.62
C LEU A 153 -3.28 -16.37 -1.00
N ILE A 154 -2.22 -16.44 -1.80
CA ILE A 154 -0.87 -16.16 -1.31
C ILE A 154 -0.72 -14.64 -1.20
N TYR A 155 -0.57 -14.14 0.01
CA TYR A 155 -0.50 -12.72 0.32
C TYR A 155 0.91 -12.29 0.74
N LEU A 156 1.52 -11.42 -0.07
CA LEU A 156 2.79 -10.75 0.21
C LEU A 156 2.57 -9.27 0.54
N ALA A 157 2.98 -8.85 1.74
CA ALA A 157 3.00 -7.45 2.18
C ALA A 157 4.42 -6.87 2.09
N ASP A 158 4.66 -5.96 1.13
CA ASP A 158 5.97 -5.32 0.91
C ASP A 158 6.01 -3.95 1.61
N PHE A 159 6.70 -3.89 2.75
CA PHE A 159 6.71 -2.72 3.63
C PHE A 159 7.58 -1.57 3.11
N ARG A 160 8.68 -1.89 2.41
CA ARG A 160 9.68 -0.95 1.84
C ARG A 160 10.41 -0.07 2.87
N ASP A 161 9.69 0.55 3.79
CA ASP A 161 10.12 1.45 4.86
C ASP A 161 9.67 0.90 6.23
N PRO A 162 10.30 1.33 7.35
CA PRO A 162 10.01 0.78 8.67
C PRO A 162 8.85 1.54 9.32
N TRP A 163 7.61 1.17 9.00
CA TRP A 163 6.38 1.90 9.36
C TRP A 163 6.36 2.46 10.79
N ILE A 164 6.51 1.61 11.80
CA ILE A 164 6.34 1.99 13.22
C ILE A 164 7.43 2.95 13.71
N THR A 165 8.67 2.79 13.22
CA THR A 165 9.83 3.61 13.63
C THR A 165 10.12 4.76 12.67
N ALA A 166 9.31 4.92 11.63
CA ALA A 166 9.55 5.88 10.57
C ALA A 166 9.57 7.33 11.08
N GLN A 167 10.44 8.16 10.51
CA GLN A 167 10.49 9.61 10.82
C GLN A 167 9.52 10.45 9.96
N ASN A 168 8.74 9.80 9.10
CA ASN A 168 7.71 10.38 8.24
C ASN A 168 6.34 9.78 8.59
N TYR A 169 5.35 9.91 7.69
CA TYR A 169 3.97 9.39 7.86
C TYR A 169 3.25 9.88 9.13
N GLY A 170 3.77 10.91 9.78
CA GLY A 170 3.26 11.47 11.04
C GLY A 170 3.54 10.62 12.28
N MET A 171 4.36 9.58 12.18
CA MET A 171 4.63 8.64 13.27
C MET A 171 5.26 9.29 14.51
N PRO A 172 6.23 10.21 14.40
CA PRO A 172 6.82 10.87 15.58
C PRO A 172 5.83 11.74 16.38
N GLY A 173 4.68 12.09 15.79
CA GLY A 173 3.67 12.95 16.41
C GLY A 173 2.49 12.21 17.04
N LEU A 174 2.52 10.88 17.07
CA LEU A 174 1.43 10.07 17.61
C LEU A 174 1.49 10.01 19.14
N SER A 175 0.32 10.00 19.79
CA SER A 175 0.22 9.60 21.20
C SER A 175 0.46 8.09 21.34
N GLU A 176 0.66 7.61 22.57
CA GLU A 176 0.79 6.18 22.86
C GLU A 176 -0.41 5.36 22.37
N GLU A 177 -1.62 5.91 22.53
CA GLU A 177 -2.86 5.29 22.04
C GLU A 177 -2.91 5.23 20.51
N GLN A 178 -2.53 6.30 19.81
CA GLN A 178 -2.49 6.27 18.34
C GLN A 178 -1.40 5.32 17.83
N MET A 179 -0.26 5.26 18.51
CA MET A 179 0.83 4.35 18.18
C MET A 179 0.42 2.89 18.38
N SER A 180 -0.32 2.57 19.46
CA SER A 180 -0.82 1.20 19.67
C SER A 180 -1.80 0.76 18.59
N VAL A 181 -2.61 1.68 18.04
CA VAL A 181 -3.46 1.41 16.87
C VAL A 181 -2.63 1.07 15.63
N GLU A 182 -1.55 1.80 15.34
CA GLU A 182 -0.69 1.51 14.19
C GLU A 182 0.07 0.19 14.37
N LYS A 183 0.59 -0.10 15.57
CA LYS A 183 1.20 -1.39 15.91
C LYS A 183 0.23 -2.55 15.73
N ALA A 184 -1.00 -2.42 16.21
CA ALA A 184 -2.02 -3.46 16.04
C ALA A 184 -2.35 -3.75 14.57
N LYS A 185 -2.34 -2.72 13.70
CA LYS A 185 -2.49 -2.93 12.25
C LYS A 185 -1.30 -3.70 11.67
N GLN A 186 -0.07 -3.34 12.05
CA GLN A 186 1.13 -4.06 11.62
C GLN A 186 1.10 -5.52 12.08
N ASP A 187 0.76 -5.77 13.33
CA ASP A 187 0.70 -7.11 13.89
C ASP A 187 -0.36 -7.96 13.19
N ARG A 188 -1.51 -7.37 12.82
CA ARG A 188 -2.50 -8.06 11.96
C ARG A 188 -1.90 -8.42 10.61
N ILE A 189 -1.09 -7.57 10.00
CA ILE A 189 -0.41 -7.92 8.74
C ILE A 189 0.55 -9.10 8.97
N PHE A 190 1.33 -9.10 10.05
CA PHE A 190 2.26 -10.19 10.37
C PHE A 190 1.56 -11.52 10.67
N GLN A 191 0.33 -11.48 11.19
CA GLN A 191 -0.52 -12.64 11.48
C GLN A 191 -1.33 -13.12 10.26
N THR A 192 -1.41 -12.32 9.19
CA THR A 192 -2.29 -12.63 8.04
C THR A 192 -1.50 -12.88 6.76
N ALA A 193 -0.46 -12.10 6.49
CA ALA A 193 0.36 -12.27 5.30
C ALA A 193 1.11 -13.61 5.34
N ASP A 194 1.27 -14.25 4.19
CA ASP A 194 2.16 -15.40 4.06
C ASP A 194 3.62 -14.93 4.02
N ILE A 195 3.87 -13.75 3.45
CA ILE A 195 5.20 -13.15 3.32
C ILE A 195 5.14 -11.66 3.69
N VAL A 196 6.08 -11.22 4.53
CA VAL A 196 6.40 -9.80 4.74
C VAL A 196 7.77 -9.52 4.15
N SER A 197 7.88 -8.52 3.28
CA SER A 197 9.13 -8.21 2.60
C SER A 197 9.64 -6.79 2.78
N ALA A 198 10.96 -6.67 2.68
CA ALA A 198 11.69 -5.42 2.71
C ALA A 198 12.88 -5.43 1.73
N PRO A 199 13.42 -4.27 1.31
CA PRO A 199 14.42 -4.19 0.26
C PRO A 199 15.81 -4.68 0.64
N ASN A 200 16.12 -4.78 1.93
CA ASN A 200 17.41 -5.22 2.42
C ASN A 200 17.30 -5.83 3.83
N PRO A 201 18.30 -6.60 4.29
CA PRO A 201 18.26 -7.28 5.60
C PRO A 201 18.11 -6.33 6.78
N PHE A 202 18.77 -5.16 6.76
CA PHE A 202 18.69 -4.18 7.85
C PHE A 202 17.26 -3.66 8.01
N MET A 203 16.62 -3.29 6.91
CA MET A 203 15.23 -2.81 6.90
C MET A 203 14.25 -3.89 7.34
N LEU A 204 14.44 -5.14 6.87
CA LEU A 204 13.61 -6.26 7.27
C LEU A 204 13.68 -6.51 8.78
N GLU A 205 14.88 -6.44 9.34
CA GLU A 205 15.14 -6.63 10.76
C GLU A 205 14.54 -5.49 11.60
N GLU A 206 14.63 -4.23 11.13
CA GLU A 206 13.98 -3.09 11.78
C GLU A 206 12.45 -3.24 11.82
N ILE A 207 11.84 -3.61 10.69
CA ILE A 207 10.39 -3.89 10.59
C ILE A 207 10.00 -5.02 11.55
N ARG A 208 10.73 -6.14 11.51
CA ARG A 208 10.48 -7.31 12.34
C ARG A 208 10.53 -6.97 13.84
N ASN A 209 11.58 -6.26 14.26
CA ASN A 209 11.81 -5.92 15.68
C ASN A 209 10.96 -4.75 16.18
N SER A 210 10.16 -4.12 15.31
CA SER A 210 9.25 -3.04 15.71
C SER A 210 7.92 -3.54 16.31
N SER A 211 7.63 -4.84 16.17
CA SER A 211 6.45 -5.48 16.78
C SER A 211 6.74 -5.92 18.21
N ASP A 212 5.83 -5.58 19.13
CA ASP A 212 5.85 -6.07 20.51
C ASP A 212 5.24 -7.49 20.62
N HIS A 213 4.69 -8.01 19.52
CA HIS A 213 3.93 -9.26 19.43
C HIS A 213 4.45 -10.18 18.32
N LEU A 214 5.76 -10.13 18.07
CA LEU A 214 6.40 -10.89 17.00
C LEU A 214 6.20 -12.40 17.16
N GLU A 215 6.05 -12.90 18.38
CA GLU A 215 5.74 -14.30 18.68
C GLU A 215 4.41 -14.79 18.10
N LEU A 216 3.50 -13.87 17.76
CA LEU A 216 2.23 -14.17 17.12
C LEU A 216 2.30 -14.15 15.58
N ALA A 217 3.42 -13.69 15.00
CA ALA A 217 3.56 -13.61 13.56
C ALA A 217 3.55 -15.00 12.92
N THR A 218 2.80 -15.14 11.83
CA THR A 218 2.71 -16.38 11.04
C THR A 218 3.40 -16.25 9.68
N CYS A 219 3.75 -15.03 9.28
CA CYS A 219 4.39 -14.74 8.01
C CYS A 219 5.87 -15.16 7.99
N ASN A 220 6.37 -15.50 6.80
CA ASN A 220 7.79 -15.52 6.54
C ASN A 220 8.29 -14.10 6.23
N PHE A 221 9.40 -13.72 6.85
CA PHE A 221 10.05 -12.43 6.60
C PHE A 221 11.16 -12.61 5.58
N GLU A 222 11.01 -12.00 4.41
CA GLU A 222 11.90 -12.22 3.27
C GLU A 222 12.51 -10.93 2.73
N VAL A 223 13.79 -11.00 2.36
CA VAL A 223 14.45 -9.87 1.69
C VAL A 223 14.17 -9.97 0.20
N ILE A 224 13.51 -8.95 -0.35
CA ILE A 224 13.33 -8.81 -1.80
C ILE A 224 14.09 -7.56 -2.24
N PRO A 225 15.30 -7.68 -2.81
CA PRO A 225 16.09 -6.53 -3.24
C PRO A 225 15.35 -5.63 -4.23
N HIS A 226 15.81 -4.40 -4.44
CA HIS A 226 15.24 -3.57 -5.50
C HIS A 226 15.47 -4.22 -6.87
N CYS A 227 14.45 -4.13 -7.73
CA CYS A 227 14.61 -4.38 -9.15
C CYS A 227 15.28 -3.15 -9.78
N TYR A 228 16.44 -3.36 -10.39
CA TYR A 228 17.15 -2.37 -11.20
C TYR A 228 16.97 -2.70 -12.69
N ASP A 229 17.16 -1.71 -13.56
CA ASP A 229 17.18 -1.92 -15.02
C ASP A 229 18.48 -2.55 -15.48
#